data_AF-A0A099KR99-F1
#
_entry.id   AF-A0A099KR99-F1
#
_cell.length_a   1.000
_cell.length_b   1.000
_cell.length_c   1.000
_cell.angle_alpha   90.00
_cell.angle_beta   90.00
_cell.angle_gamma   90.00
#
_symmetry.space_group_name_H-M   'P 1'
#
loop_
_entity.id
_entity.type
_entity.pdbx_description
1 polymer ?
#
loop_
_entity_poly.entity_id
_entity_poly.type
_entity_poly.pdbx_seq_one_letter_code
_entity_poly.pdbx_strand_id
1 'polypeptide(L)'
;MKIRRLLKAAQNQLDMDDVLYRQNLIEITGKSSSTALSYYECKEVLKHFESLGYSPTANPREGQIKRIQYLWMRLGEEKKLTNFTKQAMHSFCQRFTGNESVYKAKRPQLSACIEALKDWCNRELVSFDG
;
A
#
# COMPACT_ATOMS: atom_id res chain seq x y z
N MET A 1 7.41 3.89 4.42
CA MET A 1 7.28 5.35 4.22
C MET A 1 7.22 6.02 5.59
N LYS A 2 7.96 7.10 5.84
CA LYS A 2 7.92 7.78 7.17
C LYS A 2 6.59 8.52 7.31
N ILE A 3 5.83 8.30 8.40
CA ILE A 3 4.47 8.84 8.61
C ILE A 3 4.38 10.37 8.44
N ARG A 4 5.45 11.11 8.80
CA ARG A 4 5.53 12.57 8.62
C ARG A 4 5.48 13.02 7.16
N ARG A 5 5.92 12.18 6.21
CA ARG A 5 5.79 12.47 4.78
C ARG A 5 4.33 12.43 4.33
N LEU A 6 3.48 11.63 4.98
CA LEU A 6 2.05 11.60 4.69
C LEU A 6 1.38 12.91 5.15
N LEU A 7 1.78 13.46 6.30
CA LEU A 7 1.27 14.77 6.76
C LEU A 7 1.56 15.88 5.76
N LYS A 8 2.78 15.93 5.22
CA LYS A 8 3.13 16.88 4.17
C LYS A 8 2.43 16.62 2.84
N ALA A 9 2.22 15.36 2.47
CA ALA A 9 1.41 15.02 1.30
C ALA A 9 -0.05 15.46 1.48
N ALA A 10 -0.61 15.29 2.69
CA ALA A 10 -1.97 15.71 3.03
C ALA A 10 -2.13 17.22 2.98
N GLN A 11 -1.18 17.98 3.54
CA GLN A 11 -1.16 19.44 3.45
C GLN A 11 -1.28 19.89 1.98
N ASN A 12 -0.46 19.31 1.10
CA ASN A 12 -0.47 19.66 -0.33
C ASN A 12 -1.77 19.22 -1.03
N GLN A 13 -2.30 18.05 -0.70
CA GLN A 13 -3.52 17.50 -1.33
C GLN A 13 -4.78 18.27 -0.92
N LEU A 14 -4.80 18.80 0.31
CA LEU A 14 -5.89 19.59 0.85
C LEU A 14 -5.72 21.10 0.57
N ASP A 15 -4.70 21.48 -0.20
CA ASP A 15 -4.36 22.88 -0.52
C ASP A 15 -4.26 23.79 0.73
N MET A 16 -3.72 23.23 1.82
CA MET A 16 -3.55 23.95 3.08
C MET A 16 -2.27 24.79 3.07
N ASP A 17 -2.41 26.09 3.33
CA ASP A 17 -1.26 26.93 3.62
C ASP A 17 -0.56 26.52 4.93
N ASP A 18 0.64 27.06 5.17
CA ASP A 18 1.43 26.68 6.35
C ASP A 18 0.81 27.16 7.68
N VAL A 19 0.00 28.22 7.66
CA VAL A 19 -0.67 28.75 8.86
C VAL A 19 -1.79 27.81 9.27
N LEU A 20 -2.70 27.49 8.34
CA LEU A 20 -3.80 26.55 8.53
C LEU A 20 -3.29 25.16 8.91
N TYR A 21 -2.22 24.69 8.27
CA TYR A 21 -1.58 23.43 8.63
C TYR A 21 -1.09 23.42 10.08
N ARG A 22 -0.34 24.46 10.51
CA ARG A 22 0.14 24.55 11.91
C ARG A 22 -0.99 24.69 12.91
N GLN A 23 -2.05 25.42 12.57
CA GLN A 23 -3.23 25.55 13.41
C GLN A 23 -3.88 24.18 13.66
N ASN A 24 -4.09 23.37 12.61
CA ASN A 24 -4.59 22.01 12.74
C ASN A 24 -3.68 21.14 13.63
N LEU A 25 -2.34 21.26 13.50
CA LEU A 25 -1.43 20.52 14.37
C LEU A 25 -1.59 20.92 15.84
N ILE A 26 -1.69 22.21 16.13
CA ILE A 26 -1.87 22.73 17.50
C ILE A 26 -3.21 22.29 18.07
N GLU A 27 -4.30 22.39 17.30
CA GLU A 27 -5.64 22.00 17.74
C GLU A 27 -5.73 20.52 18.10
N ILE A 28 -5.07 19.65 17.32
CA ILE A 28 -5.14 18.20 17.51
C ILE A 28 -4.12 17.70 18.56
N THR A 29 -2.93 18.31 18.62
CA THR A 29 -1.79 17.74 19.37
C THR A 29 -1.14 18.70 20.36
N GLY A 30 -1.54 19.98 20.37
CA GLY A 30 -0.89 21.05 21.13
C GLY A 30 0.47 21.50 20.59
N LYS A 31 0.93 20.93 19.45
CA LYS A 31 2.27 21.17 18.90
C LYS A 31 2.19 21.85 17.55
N SER A 32 3.02 22.86 17.35
CA SER A 32 3.09 23.64 16.10
C SER A 32 3.94 23.01 15.00
N SER A 33 4.60 21.88 15.28
CA SER A 33 5.51 21.24 14.32
C SER A 33 5.30 19.73 14.25
N SER A 34 5.14 19.25 13.02
CA SER A 34 5.18 17.82 12.69
C SER A 34 6.47 17.12 13.12
N THR A 35 7.57 17.86 13.33
CA THR A 35 8.82 17.28 13.81
C THR A 35 8.80 16.92 15.30
N ALA A 36 7.89 17.53 16.07
CA ALA A 36 7.69 17.28 17.50
C ALA A 36 6.62 16.20 17.78
N LEU A 37 5.92 15.72 16.75
CA LEU A 37 4.85 14.73 16.88
C LEU A 37 5.39 13.31 17.05
N SER A 38 4.83 12.56 17.99
CA SER A 38 4.97 11.12 18.11
C SER A 38 4.29 10.40 16.94
N TYR A 39 4.53 9.10 16.82
CA TYR A 39 3.87 8.28 15.81
C TYR A 39 2.34 8.27 15.98
N TYR A 40 1.84 8.24 17.22
CA TYR A 40 0.42 8.24 17.54
C TYR A 40 -0.23 9.58 17.17
N GLU A 41 0.39 10.69 17.57
CA GLU A 41 -0.08 12.04 17.22
C GLU A 41 -0.11 12.25 15.70
N CYS A 42 0.90 11.75 14.97
CA CYS A 42 0.87 11.79 13.50
C CYS A 42 -0.33 11.01 12.91
N LYS A 43 -0.72 9.89 13.51
CA LYS A 43 -1.89 9.11 13.05
C LYS A 43 -3.20 9.85 13.32
N GLU A 44 -3.32 10.50 14.47
CA GLU A 44 -4.51 11.27 14.81
C GLU A 44 -4.72 12.44 13.85
N VAL A 45 -3.65 13.18 13.55
CA VAL A 45 -3.70 14.26 12.56
C VAL A 45 -4.05 13.73 11.17
N LEU A 46 -3.45 12.62 10.73
CA LEU A 46 -3.81 12.01 9.44
C LEU A 46 -5.27 11.59 9.38
N LYS A 47 -5.82 11.03 10.46
CA LYS A 47 -7.24 10.66 10.54
C LYS A 47 -8.15 11.89 10.41
N HIS A 48 -7.76 13.01 11.03
CA HIS A 48 -8.48 14.27 10.84
C HIS A 48 -8.41 14.74 9.39
N PHE A 49 -7.22 14.73 8.77
CA PHE A 49 -7.08 15.07 7.35
C PHE A 49 -7.87 14.15 6.43
N GLU A 50 -7.96 12.85 6.73
CA GLU A 50 -8.81 11.91 5.99
C GLU A 50 -10.29 12.33 6.03
N SER A 51 -10.77 12.83 7.18
CA SER A 51 -12.13 13.38 7.28
C SER A 51 -12.34 14.67 6.48
N LEU A 52 -11.27 15.41 6.17
CA LEU A 52 -11.27 16.60 5.31
C LEU A 52 -11.09 16.26 3.81
N GLY A 53 -11.00 14.98 3.45
CA GLY A 53 -10.85 14.53 2.06
C GLY A 53 -9.42 14.15 1.66
N TYR A 54 -8.47 14.07 2.60
CA TYR A 54 -7.17 13.49 2.31
C TYR A 54 -7.33 11.99 2.05
N SER A 55 -6.90 11.55 0.88
CA SER A 55 -6.73 10.13 0.59
C SER A 55 -5.26 9.91 0.24
N PRO A 56 -4.48 9.20 1.08
CA PRO A 56 -3.09 8.93 0.77
C PRO A 56 -2.98 8.28 -0.60
N THR A 57 -2.15 8.86 -1.47
CA THR A 57 -1.87 8.25 -2.77
C THR A 57 -1.28 6.87 -2.53
N ALA A 58 -2.05 5.82 -2.86
CA ALA A 58 -1.59 4.46 -2.76
C ALA A 58 -0.31 4.36 -3.60
N ASN A 59 0.81 3.99 -2.96
CA ASN A 59 2.03 3.76 -3.69
C ASN A 59 1.73 2.71 -4.76
N PRO A 60 1.85 3.02 -6.08
CA PRO A 60 1.43 2.10 -7.13
C PRO A 60 2.08 0.72 -6.98
N ARG A 61 3.31 0.70 -6.48
CA ARG A 61 4.06 -0.51 -6.19
C ARG A 61 3.48 -1.32 -5.03
N GLU A 62 3.03 -0.65 -3.98
CA GLU A 62 2.34 -1.31 -2.86
C GLU A 62 1.00 -1.89 -3.30
N GLY A 63 0.26 -1.16 -4.15
CA GLY A 63 -0.95 -1.65 -4.79
C GLY A 63 -0.69 -2.94 -5.60
N GLN A 64 0.39 -2.97 -6.38
CA GLN A 64 0.80 -4.17 -7.11
C GLN A 64 1.15 -5.35 -6.19
N ILE A 65 1.89 -5.11 -5.11
CA ILE A 65 2.22 -6.17 -4.13
C ILE A 65 0.96 -6.70 -3.45
N LYS A 66 0.02 -5.84 -3.05
CA LYS A 66 -1.28 -6.24 -2.50
C LYS A 66 -2.07 -7.06 -3.51
N ARG A 67 -2.05 -6.67 -4.79
CA ARG A 67 -2.73 -7.43 -5.86
C ARG A 67 -2.15 -8.83 -6.04
N ILE A 68 -0.82 -8.98 -6.00
CA ILE A 68 -0.15 -10.29 -6.04
C ILE A 68 -0.60 -11.16 -4.86
N GLN A 69 -0.58 -10.61 -3.65
CA GLN A 69 -1.02 -11.31 -2.44
C GLN A 69 -2.47 -11.75 -2.52
N TYR A 70 -3.36 -10.85 -2.98
CA TYR A 70 -4.77 -11.14 -3.18
C TYR A 70 -4.99 -12.28 -4.18
N LEU A 71 -4.41 -12.21 -5.37
CA LEU A 71 -4.58 -13.26 -6.39
C LEU A 71 -4.07 -14.62 -5.92
N TRP A 72 -2.91 -14.64 -5.25
CA TRP A 72 -2.35 -15.87 -4.67
C TRP A 72 -3.27 -16.46 -3.59
N MET A 73 -3.81 -15.60 -2.72
CA MET A 73 -4.76 -16.01 -1.69
C MET A 73 -6.04 -16.58 -2.30
N ARG A 74 -6.61 -15.94 -3.32
CA ARG A 74 -7.80 -16.43 -4.04
C ARG A 74 -7.58 -17.84 -4.61
N LEU A 75 -6.44 -18.08 -5.27
CA LEU A 75 -6.09 -19.42 -5.75
C LEU A 75 -5.99 -20.46 -4.61
N GLY A 76 -5.47 -20.05 -3.44
CA GLY A 76 -5.40 -20.89 -2.25
C GLY A 76 -6.77 -21.19 -1.63
N GLU A 77 -7.63 -20.18 -1.49
CA GLU A 77 -9.00 -20.29 -0.97
C GLU A 77 -9.85 -21.24 -1.81
N GLU A 78 -9.72 -21.16 -3.14
CA GLU A 78 -10.39 -22.06 -4.09
C GLU A 78 -9.69 -23.43 -4.23
N LYS A 79 -8.73 -23.75 -3.34
CA LYS A 79 -7.99 -25.02 -3.28
C LYS A 79 -7.25 -25.38 -4.58
N LYS A 80 -6.86 -24.37 -5.36
CA LYS A 80 -6.10 -24.55 -6.62
C LYS A 80 -4.59 -24.63 -6.41
N LEU A 81 -4.12 -24.34 -5.20
CA LEU A 81 -2.72 -24.44 -4.80
C LEU A 81 -2.53 -25.57 -3.79
N THR A 82 -1.53 -26.42 -4.02
CA THR A 82 -1.08 -27.41 -3.03
C THR A 82 -0.44 -26.75 -1.81
N ASN A 83 0.21 -25.59 -2.01
CA ASN A 83 0.83 -24.79 -0.95
C ASN A 83 0.61 -23.30 -1.24
N PHE A 84 -0.21 -22.64 -0.43
CA PHE A 84 -0.55 -21.21 -0.58
C PHE A 84 0.17 -20.30 0.43
N THR A 85 1.23 -20.78 1.08
CA THR A 85 2.03 -19.96 2.01
C THR A 85 2.66 -18.75 1.30
N LYS A 86 3.01 -17.72 2.08
CA LYS A 86 3.74 -16.54 1.58
C LYS A 86 5.08 -16.93 0.95
N GLN A 87 5.77 -17.95 1.47
CA GLN A 87 7.03 -18.42 0.92
C GLN A 87 6.84 -19.00 -0.49
N ALA A 88 5.81 -19.82 -0.69
CA ALA A 88 5.48 -20.35 -2.01
C ALA A 88 5.12 -19.24 -3.01
N MET A 89 4.38 -18.22 -2.58
CA MET A 89 4.11 -17.01 -3.38
C MET A 89 5.40 -16.31 -3.80
N HIS A 90 6.34 -16.13 -2.87
CA HIS A 90 7.64 -15.51 -3.17
C HIS A 90 8.44 -16.33 -4.18
N SER A 91 8.51 -17.66 -4.00
CA SER A 91 9.17 -18.56 -4.94
C SER A 91 8.55 -18.55 -6.33
N PHE A 92 7.23 -18.43 -6.44
CA PHE A 92 6.56 -18.21 -7.72
C PHE A 92 7.01 -16.89 -8.38
N CYS A 93 7.01 -15.79 -7.63
CA CYS A 93 7.36 -14.48 -8.14
C CYS A 93 8.83 -14.36 -8.59
N GLN A 94 9.74 -15.16 -8.02
CA GLN A 94 11.18 -15.12 -8.35
C GLN A 94 11.48 -15.34 -9.84
N ARG A 95 10.61 -16.05 -10.56
CA ARG A 95 10.70 -16.27 -12.01
C ARG A 95 10.59 -14.99 -12.84
N PHE A 96 9.92 -13.97 -12.30
CA PHE A 96 9.70 -12.68 -12.95
C PHE A 96 10.60 -11.58 -12.37
N THR A 97 11.01 -11.71 -11.11
CA THR A 97 11.82 -10.70 -10.40
C THR A 97 13.32 -10.94 -10.52
N GLY A 98 13.78 -12.00 -11.17
CA GLY A 98 15.21 -12.32 -11.28
C GLY A 98 15.79 -12.77 -9.93
N ASN A 99 15.10 -13.65 -9.22
CA ASN A 99 15.42 -14.13 -7.87
C ASN A 99 15.33 -13.09 -6.73
N GLU A 100 14.99 -11.84 -7.04
CA GLU A 100 14.74 -10.82 -6.02
C GLU A 100 13.41 -11.02 -5.28
N SER A 101 13.33 -10.52 -4.05
CA SER A 101 12.06 -10.41 -3.34
C SER A 101 11.11 -9.44 -4.05
N VAL A 102 9.80 -9.72 -4.04
CA VAL A 102 8.76 -8.77 -4.49
C VAL A 102 8.85 -7.41 -3.79
N TYR A 103 9.37 -7.38 -2.55
CA TYR A 103 9.62 -6.14 -1.80
C TYR A 103 10.87 -5.38 -2.25
N LYS A 104 11.63 -5.88 -3.23
CA LYS A 104 12.72 -5.17 -3.94
C LYS A 104 12.48 -5.02 -5.44
N ALA A 105 11.58 -5.83 -6.01
CA ALA A 105 11.23 -5.82 -7.42
C ALA A 105 10.73 -4.46 -7.94
N LYS A 106 11.08 -4.19 -9.20
CA LYS A 106 10.67 -3.03 -9.99
C LYS A 106 9.22 -3.17 -10.49
N ARG A 107 8.57 -2.05 -10.82
CA ARG A 107 7.17 -2.02 -11.29
C ARG A 107 6.88 -2.98 -12.45
N PRO A 108 7.70 -3.08 -13.51
CA PRO A 108 7.42 -4.01 -14.62
C PRO A 108 7.45 -5.49 -14.18
N GLN A 109 8.35 -5.84 -13.26
CA GLN A 109 8.44 -7.21 -12.73
C GLN A 109 7.20 -7.57 -11.90
N LEU A 110 6.71 -6.61 -11.10
CA LEU A 110 5.47 -6.80 -10.35
C LEU A 110 4.25 -6.90 -11.29
N SER A 111 4.20 -6.10 -12.37
CA SER A 111 3.16 -6.24 -13.39
C SER A 111 3.18 -7.64 -14.01
N ALA A 112 4.36 -8.16 -14.37
CA ALA A 112 4.50 -9.50 -14.93
C ALA A 112 4.00 -10.59 -13.96
N CYS A 113 4.31 -10.48 -12.67
CA CYS A 113 3.75 -11.39 -11.66
C CYS A 113 2.20 -11.34 -11.62
N ILE A 114 1.62 -10.13 -11.70
CA ILE A 114 0.17 -9.95 -11.66
C ILE A 114 -0.49 -10.60 -12.87
N GLU A 115 0.00 -10.36 -14.08
CA GLU A 115 -0.56 -10.95 -15.29
C GLU A 115 -0.46 -12.48 -15.27
N ALA A 116 0.69 -13.03 -14.85
CA ALA A 116 0.84 -14.47 -14.71
C ALA A 116 -0.13 -15.09 -13.68
N LEU A 117 -0.43 -14.38 -12.59
CA LEU A 117 -1.41 -14.84 -11.59
C LEU A 117 -2.85 -14.73 -12.11
N LYS A 118 -3.19 -13.67 -12.84
CA LYS A 118 -4.50 -13.55 -13.49
C LYS A 118 -4.72 -14.68 -14.50
N ASP A 119 -3.71 -14.98 -15.32
CA ASP A 119 -3.78 -16.08 -16.29
C ASP A 119 -4.00 -17.43 -15.60
N TRP A 120 -3.36 -17.64 -14.44
CA TRP A 120 -3.61 -18.83 -13.64
C TRP A 120 -5.04 -18.86 -13.11
N CYS A 121 -5.51 -17.76 -12.49
CA CYS A 121 -6.89 -17.70 -12.03
C CYS A 121 -7.90 -17.96 -13.15
N ASN A 122 -7.69 -17.38 -14.33
CA ASN A 122 -8.53 -17.62 -15.52
C ASN A 122 -8.54 -19.09 -15.93
N ARG A 123 -7.37 -19.74 -15.99
CA ARG A 123 -7.25 -21.17 -16.30
C ARG A 123 -8.00 -22.05 -15.31
N GLU A 124 -7.99 -21.68 -14.03
CA GLU A 124 -8.60 -22.44 -12.93
C GLU A 124 -10.06 -22.02 -12.64
N LEU A 125 -10.60 -21.08 -13.41
CA LEU A 125 -11.93 -20.48 -13.24
C LEU A 125 -12.13 -19.85 -11.85
N VAL A 126 -11.09 -19.24 -11.30
CA VAL A 126 -11.13 -18.51 -10.03
C VAL A 126 -11.46 -17.04 -10.29
N SER A 127 -12.57 -16.55 -9.72
CA SER A 127 -12.90 -15.12 -9.79
C SER A 127 -12.01 -14.27 -8.87
N PHE A 128 -11.59 -13.13 -9.40
CA PHE A 128 -10.70 -12.15 -8.77
C PHE A 128 -11.15 -10.71 -9.01
N ASP A 129 -12.43 -10.52 -9.30
CA ASP A 129 -13.03 -9.19 -9.43
C ASP A 129 -13.07 -8.56 -8.04
N GLY A 130 -12.18 -7.60 -7.81
CA GLY A 130 -11.91 -6.97 -6.52
C GLY A 130 -10.84 -5.91 -6.63
#